data_AF-A0A2Z6R8F5-F1
#
_entry.id   AF-A0A2Z6R8F5-F1
#
_cell.length_a   1.000
_cell.length_b   1.000
_cell.length_c   1.000
_cell.angle_alpha   90.00
_cell.angle_beta   90.00
_cell.angle_gamma   90.00
#
_symmetry.space_group_name_H-M   'P 1'
#
loop_
_entity.id
_entity.type
_entity.pdbx_description
1 polymer ?
#
loop_
_entity_poly.entity_id
_entity_poly.type
_entity_poly.pdbx_seq_one_letter_code
_entity_poly.pdbx_strand_id
1 'polypeptide(L)'
;MQGKIVDKPCNVKIYKIIPNDLQECPFVVLICVGIHNYPPPPPKRTPNNIKDNLQIMIKEAIENDDVVTFGSIIQGNMLKAYFNKETLQEIHISLNNIDRLRYLVAKTYKNLYPFGQHILGVFQSVYSKQFDLHNYVHKIDFFGDELVLVICILEKQAQLLQHLECFQINLSFKHVKGDINEFEINSYNDYHNLNLYNVKSSEGYYRLFITLFDVIKQLTGKPIQVKHQEIL
;
A
#
# COMPACT_ATOMS: atom_id res chain seq x y z
N MET A 1 -11.16 14.08 -38.58
CA MET A 1 -12.38 13.31 -38.92
C MET A 1 -12.47 12.12 -37.98
N GLN A 2 -13.50 12.03 -37.14
CA GLN A 2 -13.76 10.81 -36.37
C GLN A 2 -14.53 9.81 -37.24
N GLY A 3 -14.05 8.57 -37.31
CA GLY A 3 -14.73 7.49 -38.02
C GLY A 3 -16.03 7.08 -37.32
N LYS A 4 -17.02 6.65 -38.10
CA LYS A 4 -18.31 6.15 -37.59
C LYS A 4 -18.18 4.65 -37.30
N ILE A 5 -18.54 4.23 -36.09
CA ILE A 5 -18.59 2.80 -35.73
C ILE A 5 -19.80 2.17 -36.43
N VAL A 6 -19.58 1.06 -37.13
CA VAL A 6 -20.62 0.30 -37.84
C VAL A 6 -20.61 -1.13 -37.31
N ASP A 7 -21.77 -1.60 -36.87
CA ASP A 7 -21.95 -3.00 -36.47
C ASP A 7 -22.09 -3.89 -37.72
N LYS A 8 -21.35 -5.00 -37.75
CA LYS A 8 -21.36 -5.95 -38.87
C LYS A 8 -21.90 -7.29 -38.38
N PRO A 9 -23.03 -7.79 -38.92
CA PRO A 9 -23.58 -9.07 -38.50
C PRO A 9 -22.65 -10.24 -38.87
N CYS A 10 -22.59 -11.23 -37.98
CA CYS A 10 -21.90 -12.49 -38.21
C CYS A 10 -22.84 -13.49 -38.89
N ASN A 11 -22.35 -14.19 -39.91
CA ASN A 11 -23.10 -15.25 -40.59
C ASN A 11 -22.96 -16.63 -39.91
N VAL A 12 -22.14 -16.75 -38.86
CA VAL A 12 -21.95 -18.00 -38.11
C VAL A 12 -23.19 -18.29 -37.26
N LYS A 13 -23.69 -19.52 -37.34
CA LYS A 13 -24.78 -20.02 -36.50
C LYS A 13 -24.22 -20.87 -35.37
N ILE A 14 -24.70 -20.66 -34.16
CA ILE A 14 -24.34 -21.45 -32.99
C ILE A 14 -25.56 -22.23 -32.54
N TYR A 15 -25.48 -23.55 -32.58
CA TYR A 15 -26.50 -24.44 -32.03
C TYR A 15 -26.07 -24.90 -30.64
N LYS A 16 -26.97 -24.79 -29.68
CA LYS A 16 -26.80 -25.31 -28.32
C LYS A 16 -27.74 -26.48 -28.12
N ILE A 17 -27.19 -27.67 -27.98
CA ILE A 17 -27.95 -28.90 -27.70
C ILE A 17 -27.79 -29.20 -26.22
N ILE A 18 -28.90 -29.13 -25.48
CA ILE A 18 -28.96 -29.41 -24.06
C ILE A 18 -29.67 -30.76 -23.91
N PRO A 19 -29.06 -31.77 -23.26
CA PRO A 19 -29.74 -33.03 -22.99
C PRO A 19 -30.90 -32.81 -22.01
N ASN A 20 -31.93 -33.64 -22.12
CA ASN A 20 -33.13 -33.53 -21.27
C ASN A 20 -32.81 -33.77 -19.78
N ASP A 21 -31.80 -34.59 -19.49
CA ASP A 21 -31.30 -34.83 -18.15
C ASP A 21 -29.78 -34.61 -18.09
N LEU A 22 -29.38 -33.61 -17.31
CA LEU A 22 -27.97 -33.27 -17.09
C LEU A 22 -27.30 -34.11 -16.00
N GLN A 23 -28.06 -34.88 -15.20
CA GLN A 23 -27.52 -35.84 -14.24
C GLN A 23 -27.03 -37.10 -14.95
N GLU A 24 -27.80 -37.60 -15.92
CA GLU A 24 -27.39 -38.74 -16.75
C GLU A 24 -26.38 -38.35 -17.85
N CYS A 25 -26.52 -37.15 -18.44
CA CYS A 25 -25.57 -36.63 -19.44
C CYS A 25 -25.13 -35.20 -19.08
N PRO A 26 -24.00 -35.02 -18.37
CA PRO A 26 -23.57 -33.71 -17.87
C PRO A 26 -22.91 -32.83 -18.95
N PHE A 27 -23.07 -33.15 -20.23
CA PHE A 27 -22.41 -32.46 -21.33
C PHE A 27 -23.43 -31.70 -22.20
N VAL A 28 -23.12 -30.45 -22.49
CA VAL A 28 -23.83 -29.61 -23.47
C VAL A 28 -23.00 -29.55 -24.74
N VAL A 29 -23.62 -29.77 -25.89
CA VAL A 29 -22.93 -29.67 -27.19
C VAL A 29 -23.17 -28.28 -27.78
N LEU A 30 -22.10 -27.61 -28.15
CA LEU A 30 -22.12 -26.37 -28.93
C LEU A 30 -21.58 -26.65 -30.33
N ILE A 31 -22.39 -26.40 -31.35
CA ILE A 31 -22.01 -26.58 -32.75
C ILE A 31 -21.97 -25.19 -33.42
N CYS A 32 -20.78 -24.78 -33.86
CA CYS A 32 -20.59 -23.55 -34.63
C CYS A 32 -20.53 -23.90 -36.12
N VAL A 33 -21.46 -23.37 -36.93
CA VAL A 33 -21.55 -23.62 -38.37
C VAL A 33 -21.38 -22.32 -39.14
N GLY A 34 -20.45 -22.30 -40.09
CA GLY A 34 -20.16 -21.17 -40.96
C GLY A 34 -18.73 -20.63 -40.80
N ILE A 35 -18.41 -19.57 -41.53
CA ILE A 35 -17.10 -18.89 -41.50
C ILE A 35 -17.32 -17.43 -41.08
N HIS A 36 -16.52 -16.93 -40.14
CA HIS A 36 -16.56 -15.53 -39.73
C HIS A 36 -16.15 -14.62 -40.89
N ASN A 37 -16.91 -13.54 -41.11
CA ASN A 37 -16.69 -12.50 -42.13
C ASN A 37 -15.97 -11.26 -41.58
N TYR A 38 -15.36 -11.37 -40.39
CA TYR A 38 -14.60 -10.32 -39.72
C TYR A 38 -13.45 -10.93 -38.92
N PRO A 39 -12.37 -10.16 -38.69
CA PRO A 39 -11.27 -10.60 -37.82
C PRO A 39 -11.78 -10.78 -36.38
N PRO A 40 -11.23 -11.75 -35.62
CA PRO A 40 -11.64 -11.97 -34.23
C PRO A 40 -11.57 -10.65 -33.44
N PRO A 41 -12.57 -10.37 -32.58
CA PRO A 41 -12.56 -9.17 -31.76
C PRO A 41 -11.29 -9.16 -30.89
N PRO A 42 -10.75 -7.97 -30.56
CA PRO A 42 -9.57 -7.89 -29.72
C PRO A 42 -9.82 -8.64 -28.41
N PRO A 43 -8.84 -9.45 -27.95
CA PRO A 43 -9.01 -10.28 -26.77
C PRO A 43 -9.32 -9.38 -25.57
N LYS A 44 -10.50 -9.57 -24.97
CA LYS A 44 -10.93 -8.79 -23.79
C LYS A 44 -10.24 -9.27 -22.51
N ARG A 45 -9.76 -10.52 -22.48
CA ARG A 45 -9.16 -11.13 -21.30
C ARG A 45 -7.65 -11.22 -21.47
N THR A 46 -6.91 -10.72 -20.49
CA THR A 46 -5.49 -11.00 -20.33
C THR A 46 -5.33 -12.50 -20.01
N PRO A 47 -4.45 -13.22 -20.71
CA PRO A 47 -4.04 -14.58 -20.35
C PRO A 47 -3.61 -14.70 -18.88
N ASN A 48 -3.87 -15.85 -18.25
CA ASN A 48 -3.57 -16.05 -16.83
C ASN A 48 -2.06 -15.94 -16.54
N ASN A 49 -1.21 -16.55 -17.36
CA ASN A 49 0.25 -16.47 -17.21
C ASN A 49 0.76 -15.00 -17.17
N ILE A 50 0.25 -14.14 -18.05
CA ILE A 50 0.62 -12.72 -18.08
C ILE A 50 0.13 -12.02 -16.81
N LYS A 51 -1.09 -12.32 -16.37
CA LYS A 51 -1.66 -11.76 -15.15
C LYS A 51 -0.86 -12.19 -13.92
N ASP A 52 -0.48 -13.45 -13.82
CA ASP A 52 0.26 -14.00 -12.69
C ASP A 52 1.66 -13.37 -12.61
N ASN A 53 2.36 -13.27 -13.76
CA ASN A 53 3.65 -12.56 -13.83
C ASN A 53 3.53 -11.09 -13.45
N LEU A 54 2.47 -10.39 -13.88
CA LEU A 54 2.23 -9.01 -13.48
C LEU A 54 2.00 -8.90 -11.97
N GLN A 55 1.28 -9.84 -11.37
CA GLN A 55 1.03 -9.84 -9.93
C GLN A 55 2.31 -10.12 -9.13
N ILE A 56 3.20 -11.00 -9.61
CA ILE A 56 4.52 -11.23 -9.00
C ILE A 56 5.36 -9.96 -9.05
N MET A 57 5.48 -9.33 -10.23
CA MET A 57 6.21 -8.07 -10.39
C MET A 57 5.67 -6.98 -9.46
N ILE A 58 4.34 -6.80 -9.38
CA ILE A 58 3.71 -5.82 -8.50
C ILE A 58 4.00 -6.15 -7.03
N LYS A 59 3.94 -7.43 -6.65
CA LYS A 59 4.21 -7.85 -5.28
C LYS A 59 5.64 -7.49 -4.88
N GLU A 60 6.63 -7.84 -5.71
CA GLU A 60 8.02 -7.50 -5.44
C GLU A 60 8.26 -5.99 -5.41
N ALA A 61 7.58 -5.23 -6.27
CA ALA A 61 7.62 -3.77 -6.19
C ALA A 61 7.17 -3.28 -4.81
N ILE A 62 6.05 -3.82 -4.30
CA ILE A 62 5.45 -3.40 -3.03
C ILE A 62 6.32 -3.81 -1.83
N GLU A 63 7.04 -4.91 -1.93
CA GLU A 63 7.93 -5.38 -0.87
C GLU A 63 9.26 -4.60 -0.83
N ASN A 64 9.69 -4.03 -1.96
CA ASN A 64 10.95 -3.29 -2.06
C ASN A 64 10.78 -1.75 -1.95
N ASP A 65 9.57 -1.23 -2.14
CA ASP A 65 9.27 0.21 -2.15
C ASP A 65 8.00 0.49 -1.33
N ASP A 66 8.05 1.51 -0.47
CA ASP A 66 6.98 1.84 0.48
C ASP A 66 5.68 2.23 -0.24
N VAL A 67 5.76 2.83 -1.45
CA VAL A 67 4.58 3.30 -2.19
C VAL A 67 4.67 3.01 -3.69
N VAL A 68 4.17 1.84 -4.07
CA VAL A 68 3.95 1.48 -5.47
C VAL A 68 2.63 2.05 -5.97
N THR A 69 2.71 2.84 -7.03
CA THR A 69 1.54 3.32 -7.75
C THR A 69 1.53 2.74 -9.16
N PHE A 70 0.37 2.81 -9.82
CA PHE A 70 0.30 2.55 -11.26
C PHE A 70 1.34 3.39 -12.03
N GLY A 71 1.52 4.66 -11.64
CA GLY A 71 2.46 5.57 -12.30
C GLY A 71 3.90 5.08 -12.17
N SER A 72 4.33 4.65 -10.97
CA SER A 72 5.70 4.17 -10.76
C SER A 72 5.99 2.87 -11.52
N ILE A 73 5.00 1.98 -11.65
CA ILE A 73 5.15 0.76 -12.47
C ILE A 73 5.35 1.09 -13.96
N ILE A 74 4.63 2.07 -14.48
CA ILE A 74 4.67 2.44 -15.91
C ILE A 74 5.89 3.28 -16.25
N GLN A 75 6.29 4.20 -15.37
CA GLN A 75 7.43 5.07 -15.58
C GLN A 75 8.76 4.39 -15.26
N GLY A 76 8.75 3.33 -14.44
CA GLY A 76 9.94 2.59 -14.07
C GLY A 76 10.37 1.54 -15.11
N ASN A 77 11.53 0.93 -14.87
CA ASN A 77 12.09 -0.12 -15.73
C ASN A 77 11.49 -1.52 -15.48
N MET A 78 10.47 -1.63 -14.61
CA MET A 78 9.94 -2.93 -14.17
C MET A 78 9.36 -3.75 -15.32
N LEU A 79 8.60 -3.12 -16.22
CA LEU A 79 8.04 -3.82 -17.40
C LEU A 79 9.14 -4.39 -18.28
N LYS A 80 10.24 -3.66 -18.44
CA LYS A 80 11.40 -4.08 -19.24
C LYS A 80 12.15 -5.21 -18.56
N ALA A 81 12.35 -5.16 -17.25
CA ALA A 81 13.01 -6.21 -16.49
C ALA A 81 12.21 -7.53 -16.53
N TYR A 82 10.88 -7.45 -16.39
CA TYR A 82 10.02 -8.63 -16.26
C TYR A 82 9.52 -9.22 -17.58
N PHE A 83 9.20 -8.35 -18.54
CA PHE A 83 8.57 -8.75 -19.80
C PHE A 83 9.43 -8.42 -21.02
N ASN A 84 10.57 -7.74 -20.85
CA ASN A 84 11.38 -7.19 -21.94
C ASN A 84 10.57 -6.28 -22.89
N LYS A 85 9.57 -5.57 -22.33
CA LYS A 85 8.67 -4.63 -23.02
C LYS A 85 8.69 -3.26 -22.35
N GLU A 86 8.47 -2.20 -23.12
CA GLU A 86 8.47 -0.83 -22.58
C GLU A 86 7.07 -0.37 -22.19
N THR A 87 6.03 -0.93 -22.80
CA THR A 87 4.64 -0.56 -22.54
C THR A 87 3.75 -1.76 -22.23
N LEU A 88 2.65 -1.52 -21.49
CA LEU A 88 1.65 -2.57 -21.22
C LEU A 88 1.01 -3.13 -22.49
N GLN A 89 0.84 -2.29 -23.53
CA GLN A 89 0.22 -2.69 -24.78
C GLN A 89 1.08 -3.72 -25.54
N GLU A 90 2.41 -3.58 -25.46
CA GLU A 90 3.36 -4.54 -26.02
C GLU A 90 3.38 -5.88 -25.29
N ILE A 91 3.01 -5.90 -24.01
CA ILE A 91 2.83 -7.15 -23.24
C ILE A 91 1.57 -7.86 -23.73
N HIS A 92 0.44 -7.15 -23.74
CA HIS A 92 -0.81 -7.67 -24.29
C HIS A 92 -1.84 -6.57 -24.54
N ILE A 93 -2.56 -6.63 -25.66
CA ILE A 93 -3.56 -5.62 -26.05
C ILE A 93 -4.68 -5.40 -25.02
N SER A 94 -5.04 -6.42 -24.23
CA SER A 94 -6.05 -6.30 -23.16
C SER A 94 -5.59 -5.50 -21.94
N LEU A 95 -4.30 -5.16 -21.85
CA LEU A 95 -3.71 -4.32 -20.81
C LEU A 95 -3.70 -2.83 -21.19
N ASN A 96 -4.19 -2.47 -22.39
CA ASN A 96 -4.42 -1.09 -22.77
C ASN A 96 -5.45 -0.38 -21.87
N ASN A 97 -6.23 -1.14 -21.09
CA ASN A 97 -7.09 -0.59 -20.07
C ASN A 97 -6.29 -0.36 -18.77
N ILE A 98 -5.95 0.91 -18.51
CA ILE A 98 -5.24 1.38 -17.32
C ILE A 98 -5.94 0.98 -16.01
N ASP A 99 -7.28 1.01 -15.98
CA ASP A 99 -8.04 0.66 -14.77
C ASP A 99 -7.83 -0.80 -14.37
N ARG A 100 -7.51 -1.68 -15.32
CA ARG A 100 -7.19 -3.08 -15.04
C ARG A 100 -5.88 -3.21 -14.28
N LEU A 101 -4.85 -2.43 -14.63
CA LEU A 101 -3.60 -2.43 -13.87
C LEU A 101 -3.80 -1.80 -12.50
N ARG A 102 -4.52 -0.67 -12.41
CA ARG A 102 -4.87 -0.06 -11.12
C ARG A 102 -5.58 -1.05 -10.20
N TYR A 103 -6.52 -1.82 -10.74
CA TYR A 103 -7.20 -2.89 -10.01
C TYR A 103 -6.24 -3.99 -9.55
N LEU A 104 -5.30 -4.43 -10.40
CA LEU A 104 -4.31 -5.44 -10.00
C LEU A 104 -3.42 -4.94 -8.88
N VAL A 105 -2.94 -3.70 -8.94
CA VAL A 105 -2.15 -3.06 -7.87
C VAL A 105 -2.94 -3.03 -6.57
N ALA A 106 -4.16 -2.48 -6.59
CA ALA A 106 -5.01 -2.41 -5.40
C ALA A 106 -5.33 -3.80 -4.82
N LYS A 107 -5.56 -4.79 -5.69
CA LYS A 107 -5.79 -6.17 -5.27
C LYS A 107 -4.55 -6.79 -4.62
N THR A 108 -3.36 -6.57 -5.17
CA THR A 108 -2.11 -7.08 -4.59
C THR A 108 -1.86 -6.44 -3.22
N TYR A 109 -2.04 -5.12 -3.09
CA TYR A 109 -1.98 -4.43 -1.79
C TYR A 109 -2.94 -5.03 -0.76
N LYS A 110 -4.21 -5.25 -1.13
CA LYS A 110 -5.20 -5.84 -0.22
C LYS A 110 -4.85 -7.28 0.19
N ASN A 111 -4.19 -8.04 -0.67
CA ASN A 111 -3.76 -9.39 -0.36
C ASN A 111 -2.54 -9.43 0.56
N LEU A 112 -1.58 -8.51 0.37
CA LEU A 112 -0.39 -8.41 1.21
C LEU A 112 -0.71 -7.79 2.58
N TYR A 113 -1.52 -6.74 2.58
CA TYR A 113 -1.91 -5.98 3.76
C TYR A 113 -3.43 -6.02 3.93
N PRO A 114 -4.00 -7.13 4.42
CA PRO A 114 -5.46 -7.32 4.54
C PRO A 114 -6.12 -6.30 5.48
N PHE A 115 -5.37 -5.75 6.42
CA PHE A 115 -5.80 -4.70 7.35
C PHE A 115 -5.42 -3.28 6.89
N GLY A 116 -4.92 -3.17 5.65
CA GLY A 116 -4.36 -1.94 5.09
C GLY A 116 -2.99 -1.60 5.69
N GLN A 117 -2.46 -0.46 5.25
CA GLN A 117 -1.18 0.10 5.72
C GLN A 117 -1.38 1.33 6.63
N HIS A 118 -2.63 1.60 7.04
CA HIS A 118 -2.95 2.67 7.97
C HIS A 118 -2.88 2.17 9.42
N ILE A 119 -3.44 2.93 10.36
CA ILE A 119 -3.41 2.64 11.80
C ILE A 119 -3.87 1.21 12.15
N LEU A 120 -4.91 0.68 11.47
CA LEU A 120 -5.39 -0.68 11.69
C LEU A 120 -4.33 -1.75 11.31
N GLY A 121 -3.56 -1.49 10.26
CA GLY A 121 -2.42 -2.32 9.87
C GLY A 121 -1.34 -2.34 10.96
N VAL A 122 -1.01 -1.17 11.51
CA VAL A 122 -0.06 -1.04 12.64
C VAL A 122 -0.53 -1.85 13.85
N PHE A 123 -1.80 -1.70 14.25
CA PHE A 123 -2.38 -2.48 15.37
C PHE A 123 -2.22 -3.98 15.17
N GLN A 124 -2.59 -4.48 13.98
CA GLN A 124 -2.48 -5.89 13.69
C GLN A 124 -1.03 -6.36 13.74
N SER A 125 -0.10 -5.61 13.16
CA SER A 125 1.32 -5.98 13.13
C SER A 125 1.94 -6.03 14.53
N VAL A 126 1.57 -5.10 15.42
CA VAL A 126 2.02 -5.11 16.83
C VAL A 126 1.41 -6.29 17.57
N TYR A 127 0.09 -6.52 17.44
CA TYR A 127 -0.60 -7.61 18.14
C TYR A 127 -0.12 -9.00 17.68
N SER A 128 0.19 -9.14 16.39
CA SER A 128 0.72 -10.38 15.81
C SER A 128 2.22 -10.61 16.07
N LYS A 129 2.89 -9.71 16.79
CA LYS A 129 4.32 -9.76 17.12
C LYS A 129 5.22 -9.86 15.88
N GLN A 130 4.93 -9.09 14.84
CA GLN A 130 5.84 -8.95 13.70
C GLN A 130 7.18 -8.37 14.21
N PHE A 131 8.27 -9.14 14.05
CA PHE A 131 9.54 -8.96 14.78
C PHE A 131 10.13 -7.55 14.66
N ASP A 132 10.03 -6.93 13.48
CA ASP A 132 10.62 -5.62 13.22
C ASP A 132 9.87 -4.47 13.89
N LEU A 133 8.55 -4.60 14.09
CA LEU A 133 7.72 -3.55 14.69
C LEU A 133 7.64 -3.66 16.21
N HIS A 134 7.81 -4.86 16.77
CA HIS A 134 7.73 -5.07 18.23
C HIS A 134 8.79 -4.27 19.00
N ASN A 135 9.97 -4.06 18.41
CA ASN A 135 11.07 -3.33 19.04
C ASN A 135 11.10 -1.84 18.69
N TYR A 136 10.12 -1.38 17.89
CA TYR A 136 10.03 0.00 17.43
C TYR A 136 8.76 0.67 17.94
N VAL A 137 7.61 0.00 17.86
CA VAL A 137 6.34 0.52 18.37
C VAL A 137 6.19 0.15 19.85
N HIS A 138 6.32 1.13 20.73
CA HIS A 138 6.31 0.90 22.17
C HIS A 138 4.98 1.23 22.83
N LYS A 139 4.19 2.13 22.24
CA LYS A 139 2.92 2.54 22.83
C LYS A 139 1.92 2.96 21.77
N ILE A 140 0.68 2.53 21.97
CA ILE A 140 -0.47 3.00 21.19
C ILE A 140 -1.60 3.36 22.15
N ASP A 141 -1.91 4.65 22.25
CA ASP A 141 -2.97 5.18 23.11
C ASP A 141 -4.09 5.80 22.27
N PHE A 142 -5.33 5.56 22.70
CA PHE A 142 -6.53 6.18 22.14
C PHE A 142 -7.10 7.16 23.15
N PHE A 143 -7.40 8.37 22.70
CA PHE A 143 -8.11 9.36 23.49
C PHE A 143 -9.51 9.61 22.91
N GLY A 144 -10.43 10.09 23.76
CA GLY A 144 -11.86 10.21 23.42
C GLY A 144 -12.19 11.23 22.33
N ASP A 145 -11.21 11.99 21.85
CA ASP A 145 -11.29 13.02 20.80
C ASP A 145 -10.78 12.51 19.43
N GLU A 146 -10.82 11.20 19.19
CA GLU A 146 -10.29 10.53 17.97
C GLU A 146 -8.76 10.67 17.80
N LEU A 147 -8.08 11.19 18.82
CA LEU A 147 -6.64 11.26 18.88
C LEU A 147 -6.09 9.85 19.13
N VAL A 148 -5.28 9.37 18.18
CA VAL A 148 -4.50 8.15 18.33
C VAL A 148 -3.04 8.52 18.39
N LEU A 149 -2.39 8.21 19.51
CA LEU A 149 -0.97 8.42 19.72
C LEU A 149 -0.23 7.12 19.55
N VAL A 150 0.70 7.07 18.60
CA VAL A 150 1.62 5.95 18.42
C VAL A 150 3.04 6.45 18.67
N ILE A 151 3.74 5.81 19.62
CA ILE A 151 5.14 6.10 19.93
C ILE A 151 6.02 5.04 19.25
N CYS A 152 6.75 5.47 18.23
CA CYS A 152 7.70 4.64 17.51
C CYS A 152 9.14 5.10 17.78
N ILE A 153 9.91 4.33 18.56
CA ILE A 153 11.29 4.66 18.94
C ILE A 153 12.13 3.39 19.02
N LEU A 154 13.36 3.40 18.53
CA LEU A 154 14.32 2.32 18.82
C LEU A 154 14.97 2.57 20.20
N GLU A 155 15.29 1.51 20.94
CA GLU A 155 15.97 1.63 22.25
C GLU A 155 17.24 2.50 22.19
N LYS A 156 18.05 2.35 21.12
CA LYS A 156 19.24 3.19 20.89
C LYS A 156 18.89 4.67 20.73
N GLN A 157 17.79 5.00 20.07
CA GLN A 157 17.31 6.38 19.93
C GLN A 157 16.84 6.93 21.29
N ALA A 158 16.17 6.10 22.11
CA ALA A 158 15.76 6.48 23.45
C ALA A 158 16.96 6.79 24.36
N GLN A 159 18.03 5.97 24.28
CA GLN A 159 19.28 6.20 25.00
C GLN A 159 19.95 7.51 24.56
N LEU A 160 19.96 7.82 23.26
CA LEU A 160 20.52 9.07 22.74
C LEU A 160 19.75 10.29 23.23
N LEU A 161 18.41 10.26 23.20
CA LEU A 161 17.56 11.35 23.69
C LEU A 161 17.84 11.74 25.15
N GLN A 162 18.34 10.82 25.98
CA GLN A 162 18.73 11.15 27.35
C GLN A 162 19.94 12.08 27.47
N HIS A 163 20.80 12.07 26.45
CA HIS A 163 22.07 12.79 26.45
C HIS A 163 22.04 14.03 25.56
N LEU A 164 20.95 14.25 24.81
CA LEU A 164 20.82 15.44 23.98
C LEU A 164 20.61 16.69 24.83
N GLU A 165 21.39 17.73 24.54
CA GLU A 165 21.21 19.06 25.14
C GLU A 165 19.98 19.76 24.57
N CYS A 166 19.70 19.55 23.29
CA CYS A 166 18.53 20.08 22.59
C CYS A 166 18.06 19.11 21.50
N PHE A 167 16.78 19.20 21.16
CA PHE A 167 16.18 18.53 20.02
C PHE A 167 15.15 19.45 19.37
N GLN A 168 14.89 19.23 18.09
CA GLN A 168 13.90 19.98 17.33
C GLN A 168 12.72 19.06 17.01
N ILE A 169 11.51 19.62 17.06
CA ILE A 169 10.30 18.92 16.65
C ILE A 169 9.85 19.52 15.35
N ASN A 170 9.85 18.70 14.32
CA ASN A 170 9.33 19.10 13.04
C ASN A 170 7.81 18.92 13.01
N LEU A 171 7.09 20.04 13.08
CA LEU A 171 5.63 20.09 13.00
C LEU A 171 5.11 20.22 11.56
N SER A 172 5.99 20.33 10.57
CA SER A 172 5.63 20.71 9.20
C SER A 172 5.21 19.53 8.31
N PHE A 173 5.29 18.28 8.80
CA PHE A 173 5.11 17.11 7.95
C PHE A 173 3.68 16.57 7.91
N LYS A 174 3.06 16.71 6.72
CA LYS A 174 1.84 16.02 6.29
C LYS A 174 2.17 14.87 5.32
N HIS A 175 3.01 13.92 5.72
CA HIS A 175 3.33 12.78 4.84
C HIS A 175 2.16 11.81 4.65
N VAL A 176 1.24 11.75 5.62
CA VAL A 176 0.07 10.88 5.53
C VAL A 176 -1.11 11.64 4.92
N LYS A 177 -1.58 11.19 3.75
CA LYS A 177 -2.81 11.69 3.14
C LYS A 177 -4.01 11.23 3.98
N GLY A 178 -4.50 12.08 4.88
CA GLY A 178 -5.64 11.79 5.76
C GLY A 178 -5.70 12.69 6.99
N ASP A 179 -6.47 12.31 8.00
CA ASP A 179 -6.65 13.06 9.25
C ASP A 179 -5.51 12.89 10.27
N ILE A 180 -4.52 12.05 9.94
CA ILE A 180 -3.36 11.72 10.77
C ILE A 180 -2.23 12.70 10.48
N ASN A 181 -1.71 13.35 11.52
CA ASN A 181 -0.48 14.15 11.44
C ASN A 181 0.71 13.31 11.94
N GLU A 182 1.88 13.46 11.32
CA GLU A 182 3.14 12.86 11.77
C GLU A 182 4.06 13.97 12.29
N PHE A 183 4.73 13.70 13.40
CA PHE A 183 5.67 14.57 14.09
C PHE A 183 7.00 13.86 14.19
N GLU A 184 8.05 14.52 13.75
CA GLU A 184 9.38 13.94 13.77
C GLU A 184 10.24 14.68 14.80
N ILE A 185 10.88 13.95 15.72
CA ILE A 185 11.92 14.54 16.57
C ILE A 185 13.27 14.32 15.91
N ASN A 186 13.92 15.42 15.56
CA ASN A 186 15.22 15.45 14.93
C ASN A 186 16.25 16.02 15.90
N SER A 187 17.47 15.51 15.83
CA SER A 187 18.62 16.04 16.55
C SER A 187 19.70 16.48 15.55
N TYR A 188 20.53 17.45 15.91
CA TYR A 188 21.64 17.93 15.08
C TYR A 188 22.78 16.91 14.90
N ASN A 189 22.66 15.70 15.46
CA ASN A 189 23.52 14.58 15.12
C ASN A 189 22.91 13.81 13.94
N ASP A 190 23.69 13.68 12.87
CA ASP A 190 23.33 13.24 11.50
C ASP A 190 22.65 11.86 11.33
N TYR A 191 22.18 11.19 12.40
CA TYR A 191 21.84 9.77 12.36
C TYR A 191 20.41 9.37 12.69
N HIS A 192 19.55 10.22 13.25
CA HIS A 192 18.30 9.70 13.83
C HIS A 192 17.08 10.60 13.71
N ASN A 193 16.04 10.02 13.10
CA ASN A 193 14.70 10.54 13.01
C ASN A 193 13.77 9.68 13.87
N LEU A 194 12.98 10.31 14.73
CA LEU A 194 11.97 9.66 15.57
C LEU A 194 10.58 10.05 15.04
N ASN A 195 9.72 9.09 14.69
CA ASN A 195 8.38 9.38 14.18
C ASN A 195 7.31 9.17 15.26
N LEU A 196 6.47 10.17 15.48
CA LEU A 196 5.40 10.24 16.48
C LEU A 196 4.12 10.67 15.79
N TYR A 197 2.97 10.08 16.12
CA TYR A 197 1.72 10.35 15.37
C TYR A 197 0.67 11.08 16.21
N ASN A 198 0.07 12.11 15.58
CA ASN A 198 -1.15 12.86 15.89
C ASN A 198 -1.18 13.71 17.17
N VAL A 199 -1.18 15.03 16.99
CA VAL A 199 -1.45 16.08 17.99
C VAL A 199 -1.97 17.31 17.25
N LYS A 200 -3.13 17.85 17.64
CA LYS A 200 -3.70 19.09 17.05
C LYS A 200 -4.06 20.16 18.10
N SER A 201 -3.85 19.85 19.38
CA SER A 201 -4.19 20.71 20.51
C SER A 201 -3.00 20.82 21.48
N SER A 202 -2.95 21.88 22.28
CA SER A 202 -1.98 22.02 23.38
C SER A 202 -2.03 20.82 24.33
N GLU A 203 -3.23 20.33 24.61
CA GLU A 203 -3.48 19.13 25.41
C GLU A 203 -2.89 17.87 24.76
N GLY A 204 -3.03 17.72 23.44
CA GLY A 204 -2.41 16.62 22.72
C GLY A 204 -0.87 16.68 22.78
N TYR A 205 -0.26 17.88 22.73
CA TYR A 205 1.19 18.04 22.84
C TYR A 205 1.66 17.66 24.24
N TYR A 206 0.93 18.09 25.27
CA TYR A 206 1.19 17.68 26.64
C TYR A 206 1.16 16.16 26.78
N ARG A 207 0.12 15.50 26.27
CA ARG A 207 -0.01 14.03 26.27
C ARG A 207 1.11 13.33 25.51
N LEU A 208 1.49 13.86 24.35
CA LEU A 208 2.61 13.36 23.56
C LEU A 208 3.90 13.33 24.37
N PHE A 209 4.28 14.46 24.99
CA PHE A 209 5.53 14.54 25.74
C PHE A 209 5.54 13.66 26.97
N ILE A 210 4.46 13.65 27.76
CA ILE A 210 4.35 12.78 28.94
C ILE A 210 4.51 11.31 28.53
N THR A 211 3.79 10.90 27.48
CA THR A 211 3.83 9.52 27.00
C THR A 211 5.21 9.15 26.45
N LEU A 212 5.83 10.04 25.67
CA LEU A 212 7.18 9.86 25.15
C LEU A 212 8.21 9.69 26.27
N PHE A 213 8.17 10.57 27.28
CA PHE A 213 9.13 10.55 28.40
C PHE A 213 8.96 9.30 29.26
N ASP A 214 7.72 8.84 29.45
CA ASP A 214 7.45 7.56 30.11
C ASP A 214 8.01 6.39 29.31
N VAL A 215 7.81 6.35 27.98
CA VAL A 215 8.39 5.32 27.11
C VAL A 215 9.91 5.32 27.17
N ILE A 216 10.55 6.50 27.08
CA ILE A 216 12.01 6.62 27.20
C ILE A 216 12.47 6.09 28.57
N LYS A 217 11.80 6.47 29.66
CA LYS A 217 12.13 5.99 31.00
C LYS A 217 12.00 4.48 31.13
N GLN A 218 10.97 3.89 30.52
CA GLN A 218 10.79 2.43 30.50
C GLN A 218 11.91 1.73 29.73
N LEU A 219 12.33 2.27 28.59
CA LEU A 219 13.37 1.66 27.74
C LEU A 219 14.78 1.78 28.32
N THR A 220 15.06 2.87 29.02
CA THR A 220 16.41 3.22 29.45
C THR A 220 16.63 3.08 30.96
N GLY A 221 15.55 2.92 31.73
CA GLY A 221 15.55 2.93 33.19
C GLY A 221 15.75 4.30 33.83
N LYS A 222 15.91 5.39 33.07
CA LYS A 222 16.14 6.74 33.61
C LYS A 222 15.17 7.77 33.03
N PRO A 223 14.65 8.72 33.83
CA PRO A 223 13.83 9.79 33.31
C PRO A 223 14.66 10.73 32.44
N ILE A 224 14.04 11.29 31.40
CA ILE A 224 14.67 12.36 30.62
C ILE A 224 14.82 13.62 31.50
N GLN A 225 15.93 14.32 31.35
CA GLN A 225 16.16 15.60 32.02
C GLN A 225 16.24 16.71 30.97
N VAL A 226 15.11 17.37 30.72
CA VAL A 226 15.08 18.51 29.79
C VAL A 226 15.34 19.78 30.60
N LYS A 227 16.41 20.50 30.25
CA LYS A 227 16.65 21.85 30.78
C LYS A 227 15.84 22.83 29.92
N HIS A 228 14.87 23.51 30.51
CA HIS A 228 14.14 24.56 29.82
C HIS A 228 15.06 25.78 29.65
N GLN A 229 15.42 26.12 28.40
CA GLN A 229 16.01 27.43 28.10
C GLN A 229 14.87 28.39 27.76
N GLU A 230 14.62 29.36 28.64
CA GLU A 230 13.80 30.53 28.27
C GLU A 230 14.58 31.34 27.23
N ILE A 231 14.07 31.39 26.00
CA ILE A 231 14.53 32.33 25.00
C ILE A 231 13.88 33.67 25.37
N LEU A 232 14.67 34.56 25.98
CA LEU A 232 14.31 35.97 26.23
C LEU A 232 14.36 36.78 24.92
#